data_AF-D1W995-F1
#
_entry.id   AF-D1W995-F1
#
_cell.length_a   1.000
_cell.length_b   1.000
_cell.length_c   1.000
_cell.angle_alpha   90.00
_cell.angle_beta   90.00
_cell.angle_gamma   90.00
#
_symmetry.space_group_name_H-M   'P 1'
#
loop_
_entity.id
_entity.type
_entity.pdbx_description
1 polymer ?
#
loop_
_entity_poly.entity_id
_entity_poly.type
_entity_poly.pdbx_seq_one_letter_code
_entity_poly.pdbx_strand_id
1 'polypeptide(L)'
;MQDNKIKNETELLEMFTAEDGVRAFTYVPFLHPVYNEVWATDEHVIIRIRPDRLNRHYEPIKGCEKLKLPEVLKPCHLSCTYKAIRQALDACPLVNEVVTGENEEDCKECGGTGEVEWEYTDDNLHKYYHDFDCPKCGGDGVIKHKLETHTGKKVHDENAIVKVGNATFRWYYLDIVAKALKHIGADVIDITANDHFGMTEFVFDGIKIGMANYHCNEGEGFNEKVELKENN
;
A
#
# COMPACT_ATOMS: atom_id res chain seq x y z
N MET A 1 -17.74 -19.59 25.44
CA MET A 1 -17.03 -18.47 24.78
C MET A 1 -17.49 -18.49 23.34
N GLN A 2 -18.25 -17.50 22.90
CA GLN A 2 -18.77 -17.50 21.53
C GLN A 2 -17.58 -17.25 20.60
N ASP A 3 -17.33 -18.17 19.67
CA ASP A 3 -16.22 -18.07 18.72
C ASP A 3 -16.41 -16.83 17.84
N ASN A 4 -15.78 -15.72 18.22
CA ASN A 4 -15.78 -14.47 17.45
C ASN A 4 -14.63 -14.48 16.41
N LYS A 5 -14.38 -15.65 15.81
CA LYS A 5 -13.33 -15.83 14.80
C LYS A 5 -13.71 -15.09 13.53
N ILE A 6 -12.74 -14.41 12.93
CA ILE A 6 -12.93 -13.70 11.66
C ILE A 6 -13.18 -14.74 10.56
N LYS A 7 -14.21 -14.51 9.74
CA LYS A 7 -14.47 -15.32 8.54
C LYS A 7 -13.60 -14.82 7.39
N ASN A 8 -13.11 -15.74 6.55
CA ASN A 8 -12.25 -15.42 5.41
C ASN A 8 -11.09 -14.50 5.79
N GLU A 9 -10.37 -14.81 6.88
CA GLU A 9 -9.28 -13.96 7.36
C GLU A 9 -8.13 -13.76 6.37
N THR A 10 -7.94 -14.70 5.44
CA THR A 10 -6.95 -14.57 4.35
C THR A 10 -7.32 -13.41 3.42
N GLU A 11 -8.58 -13.36 2.98
CA GLU A 11 -9.11 -12.25 2.17
C GLU A 11 -8.95 -10.91 2.89
N LEU A 12 -9.23 -10.84 4.20
CA LEU A 12 -9.05 -9.62 4.99
C LEU A 12 -7.60 -9.16 5.07
N LEU A 13 -6.68 -10.08 5.38
CA LEU A 13 -5.28 -9.73 5.63
C LEU A 13 -4.53 -9.39 4.34
N GLU A 14 -4.85 -10.06 3.23
CA GLU A 14 -4.24 -9.82 1.91
C GLU A 14 -4.59 -8.44 1.35
N MET A 15 -5.67 -7.79 1.80
CA MET A 15 -5.98 -6.38 1.45
C MET A 15 -4.89 -5.40 1.90
N PHE A 16 -4.05 -5.79 2.86
CA PHE A 16 -3.03 -4.92 3.46
C PHE A 16 -1.61 -5.34 3.05
N THR A 17 -1.44 -6.27 2.13
CA THR A 17 -0.10 -6.71 1.69
C THR A 17 0.12 -6.35 0.22
N ALA A 18 1.29 -5.84 -0.13
CA ALA A 18 1.67 -5.51 -1.50
C ALA A 18 2.99 -6.17 -1.87
N GLU A 19 3.11 -6.72 -3.08
CA GLU A 19 4.30 -7.44 -3.56
C GLU A 19 5.51 -6.53 -3.85
N ASP A 20 5.33 -5.20 -3.84
CA ASP A 20 6.34 -4.18 -4.15
C ASP A 20 6.87 -3.43 -2.92
N GLY A 21 6.42 -3.80 -1.72
CA GLY A 21 6.89 -3.21 -0.46
C GLY A 21 8.41 -3.24 -0.29
N VAL A 22 8.96 -2.21 0.36
CA VAL A 22 10.41 -2.02 0.60
C VAL A 22 11.03 -3.19 1.39
N ARG A 23 10.19 -3.90 2.16
CA ARG A 23 10.60 -5.02 2.99
C ARG A 23 9.90 -6.29 2.52
N ALA A 24 10.65 -7.22 1.92
CA ALA A 24 10.10 -8.47 1.39
C ALA A 24 9.28 -9.32 2.38
N PHE A 25 9.47 -9.15 3.70
CA PHE A 25 8.68 -9.88 4.69
C PHE A 25 7.29 -9.28 4.95
N THR A 26 6.99 -8.06 4.47
CA THR A 26 5.66 -7.44 4.61
C THR A 26 4.68 -7.92 3.53
N TYR A 27 5.14 -8.77 2.60
CA TYR A 27 4.30 -9.39 1.54
C TYR A 27 3.31 -10.41 2.08
N VAL A 28 3.50 -10.88 3.31
CA VAL A 28 2.62 -11.87 3.94
C VAL A 28 2.31 -11.47 5.37
N PRO A 29 1.14 -11.86 5.92
CA PRO A 29 0.83 -11.59 7.32
C PRO A 29 1.72 -12.39 8.27
N PHE A 30 2.10 -11.80 9.41
CA PHE A 30 3.02 -12.41 10.37
C PHE A 30 2.63 -12.12 11.81
N LEU A 31 3.04 -13.00 12.75
CA LEU A 31 2.87 -12.74 14.18
C LEU A 31 3.97 -11.80 14.67
N HIS A 32 3.60 -10.63 15.19
CA HIS A 32 4.57 -9.73 15.81
C HIS A 32 4.83 -10.16 17.27
N PRO A 33 6.06 -10.59 17.63
CA PRO A 33 6.33 -11.24 18.93
C PRO A 33 6.23 -10.28 20.13
N VAL A 34 6.50 -8.99 19.94
CA VAL A 34 6.42 -7.98 21.03
C VAL A 34 4.98 -7.57 21.36
N TYR A 35 4.15 -7.33 20.32
CA TYR A 35 2.77 -6.90 20.52
C TYR A 35 1.79 -8.08 20.68
N ASN A 36 2.23 -9.30 20.33
CA ASN A 36 1.40 -10.50 20.31
C ASN A 36 0.12 -10.31 19.48
N GLU A 37 0.29 -9.72 18.30
CA GLU A 37 -0.74 -9.41 17.31
C GLU A 37 -0.26 -9.93 15.95
N VAL A 38 -1.16 -10.48 15.13
CA VAL A 38 -0.91 -10.78 13.72
C VAL A 38 -1.05 -9.48 12.93
N TRP A 39 -0.02 -9.15 12.16
CA TRP A 39 0.10 -7.92 11.39
C TRP A 39 0.08 -8.24 9.89
N ALA A 40 -0.58 -7.40 9.11
CA ALA A 40 -0.45 -7.32 7.65
C ALA A 40 -0.35 -5.84 7.26
N THR A 41 0.60 -5.50 6.40
CA THR A 41 0.91 -4.09 6.06
C THR A 41 1.68 -3.94 4.75
N ASP A 42 1.40 -2.86 4.04
CA ASP A 42 2.12 -2.36 2.86
C ASP A 42 2.95 -1.09 3.20
N GLU A 43 3.19 -0.90 4.49
CA GLU A 43 3.85 0.26 5.12
C GLU A 43 3.03 1.57 5.14
N HIS A 44 1.95 1.69 4.36
CA HIS A 44 1.06 2.87 4.38
C HIS A 44 -0.18 2.61 5.24
N VAL A 45 -0.66 1.37 5.23
CA VAL A 45 -1.77 0.90 6.05
C VAL A 45 -1.39 -0.41 6.73
N ILE A 46 -1.84 -0.61 7.95
CA ILE A 46 -1.58 -1.81 8.75
C ILE A 46 -2.84 -2.27 9.44
N ILE A 47 -3.13 -3.57 9.36
CA ILE A 47 -4.13 -4.22 10.21
C ILE A 47 -3.44 -5.06 11.28
N ARG A 48 -3.96 -4.99 12.51
CA ARG A 48 -3.43 -5.70 13.68
C ARG A 48 -4.57 -6.41 14.40
N ILE A 49 -4.44 -7.72 14.51
CA ILE A 49 -5.48 -8.61 15.05
C ILE A 49 -4.86 -9.52 16.09
N ARG A 50 -5.52 -9.72 17.23
CA ARG A 50 -5.05 -10.70 18.21
C ARG A 50 -5.16 -12.13 17.65
N PRO A 51 -4.16 -13.02 17.87
CA PRO A 51 -4.17 -14.38 17.30
C PRO A 51 -5.43 -15.19 17.67
N ASP A 52 -6.03 -14.94 18.83
CA ASP A 52 -7.24 -15.63 19.27
C ASP A 52 -8.49 -15.31 18.42
N ARG A 53 -8.44 -14.28 17.58
CA ARG A 53 -9.49 -13.93 16.61
C ARG A 53 -9.33 -14.62 15.25
N LEU A 54 -8.21 -15.29 15.02
CA LEU A 54 -7.87 -15.93 13.75
C LEU A 54 -7.95 -17.46 13.87
N ASN A 55 -8.29 -18.12 12.77
CA ASN A 55 -8.41 -19.57 12.65
C ASN A 55 -7.06 -20.21 12.35
N ARG A 56 -6.24 -19.55 11.53
CA ARG A 56 -4.88 -19.96 11.20
C ARG A 56 -3.90 -19.57 12.30
N HIS A 57 -2.84 -20.36 12.37
CA HIS A 57 -1.66 -20.02 13.13
C HIS A 57 -0.71 -19.19 12.25
N TYR A 58 -0.16 -18.12 12.81
CA TYR A 58 0.80 -17.25 12.15
C TYR A 58 2.10 -17.26 12.95
N GLU A 59 3.21 -17.40 12.26
CA GLU A 59 4.54 -17.44 12.85
C GLU A 59 5.21 -16.06 12.75
N PRO A 60 6.13 -15.73 13.67
CA PRO A 60 6.99 -14.58 13.51
C PRO A 60 7.94 -14.73 12.33
N ILE A 61 8.18 -13.62 11.60
CA ILE A 61 9.19 -13.57 10.54
C ILE A 61 10.45 -12.85 11.05
N LYS A 62 11.62 -13.32 10.64
CA LYS A 62 12.90 -12.72 11.02
C LYS A 62 12.95 -11.22 10.70
N GLY A 63 13.24 -10.39 11.69
CA GLY A 63 13.36 -8.93 11.54
C GLY A 63 12.07 -8.17 11.85
N CYS A 64 10.92 -8.85 11.97
CA CYS A 64 9.66 -8.19 12.32
C CYS A 64 9.70 -7.57 13.71
N GLU A 65 10.52 -8.08 14.64
CA GLU A 65 10.63 -7.58 16.02
C GLU A 65 11.16 -6.15 16.13
N LYS A 66 11.83 -5.68 15.06
CA LYS A 66 12.38 -4.33 14.93
C LYS A 66 11.32 -3.32 14.50
N LEU A 67 10.21 -3.78 13.93
CA LEU A 67 9.09 -2.91 13.64
C LEU A 67 8.49 -2.41 14.96
N LYS A 68 8.33 -1.10 15.06
CA LYS A 68 7.71 -0.44 16.20
C LYS A 68 6.61 0.45 15.66
N LEU A 69 5.48 0.42 16.34
CA LEU A 69 4.44 1.41 16.08
C LEU A 69 4.96 2.79 16.50
N PRO A 70 4.63 3.85 15.74
CA PRO A 70 4.86 5.21 16.19
C PRO A 70 4.21 5.45 17.55
N GLU A 71 4.86 6.27 18.38
CA GLU A 71 4.27 6.69 19.65
C GLU A 71 3.05 7.59 19.38
N VAL A 72 1.91 7.25 20.00
CA VAL A 72 0.70 8.07 19.91
C VAL A 72 0.84 9.23 20.90
N LEU A 73 1.33 10.37 20.41
CA LEU A 73 1.57 11.56 21.23
C LEU A 73 0.29 12.21 21.76
N LYS A 74 -0.81 12.08 21.00
CA LYS A 74 -2.11 12.69 21.31
C LYS A 74 -3.23 11.67 21.07
N PRO A 75 -3.50 10.78 22.05
CA PRO A 75 -4.64 9.89 21.96
C PRO A 75 -5.94 10.70 21.95
N CYS A 76 -6.96 10.17 21.29
CA CYS A 76 -8.29 10.77 21.23
C CYS A 76 -9.38 9.72 21.48
N HIS A 77 -10.60 10.18 21.75
CA HIS A 77 -11.76 9.35 22.03
C HIS A 77 -12.90 9.78 21.10
N LEU A 78 -12.66 9.59 19.81
CA LEU A 78 -13.60 9.98 18.76
C LEU A 78 -14.19 8.74 18.10
N SER A 79 -15.23 8.91 17.30
CA SER A 79 -15.76 7.88 16.41
C SER A 79 -16.26 8.43 15.10
N CYS A 80 -16.39 7.54 14.13
CA CYS A 80 -17.17 7.73 12.92
C CYS A 80 -17.94 6.46 12.58
N THR A 81 -18.81 6.54 11.57
CA THR A 81 -19.54 5.36 11.08
C THR A 81 -18.91 4.86 9.79
N TYR A 82 -19.01 3.56 9.55
CA TYR A 82 -18.64 2.95 8.27
C TYR A 82 -19.35 3.66 7.11
N LYS A 83 -20.64 3.96 7.31
CA LYS A 83 -21.45 4.71 6.35
C LYS A 83 -20.85 6.07 6.00
N ALA A 84 -20.36 6.83 6.99
CA ALA A 84 -19.75 8.13 6.74
C ALA A 84 -18.46 8.02 5.91
N ILE A 85 -17.61 7.03 6.20
CA ILE A 85 -16.40 6.77 5.41
C ILE A 85 -16.78 6.43 3.96
N ARG A 86 -17.72 5.50 3.77
CA ARG A 86 -18.17 5.08 2.43
C ARG A 86 -18.79 6.24 1.65
N GLN A 87 -19.61 7.07 2.29
CA GLN A 87 -20.20 8.26 1.66
C GLN A 87 -19.15 9.25 1.17
N ALA A 88 -18.10 9.51 1.96
CA ALA A 88 -17.01 10.39 1.55
C ALA A 88 -16.21 9.81 0.37
N LEU A 89 -15.93 8.50 0.39
CA LEU A 89 -15.25 7.83 -0.72
C LEU A 89 -16.10 7.84 -2.00
N ASP A 90 -17.40 7.60 -1.91
CA ASP A 90 -18.32 7.56 -3.06
C ASP A 90 -18.56 8.94 -3.69
N ALA A 91 -18.41 10.01 -2.91
CA ALA A 91 -18.53 11.39 -3.40
C ALA A 91 -17.23 11.90 -4.07
N CYS A 92 -16.11 11.18 -3.94
CA CYS A 92 -14.86 11.55 -4.60
C CYS A 92 -14.95 11.42 -6.14
N PRO A 93 -14.15 12.22 -6.89
CA PRO A 93 -14.20 12.24 -8.34
C PRO A 93 -14.00 10.89 -9.02
N LEU A 94 -14.63 10.74 -10.18
CA LEU A 94 -14.40 9.62 -11.09
C LEU A 94 -13.51 10.06 -12.26
N VAL A 95 -12.47 9.29 -12.54
CA VAL A 95 -11.56 9.45 -13.68
C VAL A 95 -11.78 8.34 -14.70
N ASN A 96 -11.27 8.52 -15.92
CA ASN A 96 -11.26 7.43 -16.89
C ASN A 96 -10.26 6.36 -16.42
N GLU A 97 -10.68 5.10 -16.42
CA GLU A 97 -9.79 3.99 -16.12
C GLU A 97 -8.75 3.85 -17.24
N VAL A 98 -7.48 3.89 -16.85
CA VAL A 98 -6.33 3.66 -17.71
C VAL A 98 -5.56 2.50 -17.11
N VAL A 99 -5.43 1.42 -17.88
CA VAL A 99 -4.58 0.29 -17.51
C VAL A 99 -3.21 0.54 -18.10
N THR A 100 -2.20 0.68 -17.25
CA THR A 100 -0.80 0.76 -17.65
C THR A 100 -0.22 -0.64 -17.76
N GLY A 101 0.27 -1.00 -18.94
CA GLY A 101 1.11 -2.17 -19.14
C GLY A 101 2.55 -1.74 -19.43
N GLU A 102 3.48 -2.67 -19.26
CA GLU A 102 4.84 -2.55 -19.77
C GLU A 102 4.95 -3.38 -21.05
N ASN A 103 5.53 -2.79 -22.09
CA ASN A 103 5.94 -3.52 -23.27
C ASN A 103 7.46 -3.45 -23.39
N GLU A 104 8.09 -4.61 -23.47
CA GLU A 104 9.52 -4.73 -23.72
C GLU A 104 9.72 -5.04 -25.20
N GLU A 105 10.55 -4.23 -25.86
CA GLU A 105 11.06 -4.56 -27.19
C GLU A 105 12.57 -4.76 -27.12
N ASP A 106 13.09 -5.75 -27.84
CA ASP A 106 14.53 -5.96 -27.95
C ASP A 106 15.20 -4.67 -28.45
N CYS A 107 16.27 -4.28 -27.78
CA CYS A 107 17.08 -3.14 -28.18
C CYS A 107 17.73 -3.47 -29.52
N LYS A 108 17.26 -2.78 -30.57
CA LYS A 108 17.72 -3.00 -31.95
C LYS A 108 19.21 -2.73 -32.13
N GLU A 109 19.81 -1.88 -31.29
CA GLU A 109 21.23 -1.53 -31.38
C GLU A 109 22.16 -2.65 -30.91
N CYS A 110 21.78 -3.41 -29.89
CA CYS A 110 22.53 -4.60 -29.47
C CYS A 110 21.86 -5.92 -29.88
N GLY A 111 20.75 -5.86 -30.64
CA GLY A 111 20.01 -7.05 -31.03
C GLY A 111 19.47 -7.87 -29.86
N GLY A 112 19.15 -7.23 -28.73
CA GLY A 112 18.63 -7.91 -27.55
C GLY A 112 19.68 -8.40 -26.55
N THR A 113 20.97 -8.31 -26.86
CA THR A 113 22.03 -8.89 -25.99
C THR A 113 22.34 -8.06 -24.76
N GLY A 114 22.11 -6.74 -24.85
CA GLY A 114 22.52 -5.79 -23.83
C GLY A 114 23.96 -5.29 -23.99
N GLU A 115 24.74 -5.88 -24.89
CA GLU A 115 26.18 -5.62 -25.03
C GLU A 115 26.54 -5.18 -26.46
N VAL A 116 27.61 -4.41 -26.59
CA VAL A 116 28.23 -4.04 -27.87
C VAL A 116 29.72 -4.40 -27.84
N GLU A 117 30.18 -5.04 -28.92
CA GLU A 117 31.55 -5.55 -29.03
C GLU A 117 32.46 -4.54 -29.74
N TRP A 118 33.69 -4.43 -29.26
CA TRP A 118 34.76 -3.68 -29.91
C TRP A 118 35.90 -4.62 -30.29
N GLU A 119 36.27 -4.61 -31.57
CA GLU A 119 37.45 -5.32 -32.09
C GLU A 119 38.45 -4.32 -32.67
N TYR A 120 39.72 -4.45 -32.28
CA TYR A 120 40.84 -3.70 -32.85
C TYR A 120 41.97 -4.64 -33.22
N THR A 121 42.56 -4.42 -34.40
CA THR A 121 43.75 -5.15 -34.84
C THR A 121 44.90 -4.16 -34.97
N ASP A 122 46.04 -4.46 -34.33
CA ASP A 122 47.23 -3.63 -34.42
C ASP A 122 48.09 -3.95 -35.66
N ASP A 123 49.14 -3.15 -35.88
CA ASP A 123 50.05 -3.30 -37.03
C ASP A 123 50.82 -4.64 -37.01
N ASN A 124 50.85 -5.34 -35.86
CA ASN A 124 51.45 -6.67 -35.71
C ASN A 124 50.44 -7.81 -35.89
N LEU A 125 49.22 -7.51 -36.34
CA LEU A 125 48.10 -8.45 -36.52
C LEU A 125 47.58 -9.06 -35.20
N HIS A 126 47.87 -8.47 -34.04
CA HIS A 126 47.22 -8.87 -32.80
C HIS A 126 45.82 -8.28 -32.71
N LYS A 127 44.86 -9.11 -32.31
CA LYS A 127 43.46 -8.74 -32.11
C LYS A 127 43.17 -8.50 -30.64
N TYR A 128 42.50 -7.39 -30.35
CA TYR A 128 42.00 -7.00 -29.04
C TYR A 128 40.48 -6.97 -29.08
N TYR A 129 39.85 -7.48 -28.03
CA TYR A 129 38.40 -7.55 -27.88
C TYR A 129 37.99 -6.90 -26.56
N HIS A 130 36.87 -6.19 -26.57
CA HIS A 130 36.25 -5.69 -25.35
C HIS A 130 34.74 -5.54 -25.55
N ASP A 131 33.97 -5.96 -24.56
CA ASP A 131 32.51 -5.84 -24.55
C ASP A 131 32.10 -4.72 -23.61
N PHE A 132 31.10 -3.94 -24.02
CA PHE A 132 30.58 -2.83 -23.24
C PHE A 132 29.06 -2.96 -23.14
N ASP A 133 28.50 -2.48 -22.03
CA ASP A 133 27.06 -2.30 -21.94
C ASP A 133 26.59 -1.41 -23.09
N CYS A 134 25.55 -1.86 -23.79
CA CYS A 134 24.94 -1.12 -24.87
C CYS A 134 24.42 0.21 -24.31
N PRO A 135 24.95 1.36 -24.75
CA PRO A 135 24.59 2.66 -24.18
C PRO A 135 23.14 3.06 -24.48
N LYS A 136 22.48 2.36 -25.41
CA LYS A 136 21.10 2.62 -25.79
C LYS A 136 20.08 2.02 -24.83
N CYS A 137 20.32 0.81 -24.34
CA CYS A 137 19.48 0.14 -23.35
C CYS A 137 20.13 0.08 -21.95
N GLY A 138 21.33 0.62 -21.79
CA GLY A 138 22.04 0.62 -20.51
C GLY A 138 22.43 -0.78 -20.02
N GLY A 139 22.67 -1.74 -20.93
CA GLY A 139 23.00 -3.12 -20.56
C GLY A 139 21.81 -4.09 -20.53
N ASP A 140 20.57 -3.60 -20.53
CA ASP A 140 19.39 -4.46 -20.28
C ASP A 140 18.99 -5.36 -21.45
N GLY A 141 19.49 -5.09 -22.66
CA GLY A 141 19.08 -5.77 -23.89
C GLY A 141 17.69 -5.40 -24.40
N VAL A 142 16.85 -4.76 -23.59
CA VAL A 142 15.47 -4.36 -23.94
C VAL A 142 15.23 -2.87 -23.74
N ILE A 143 14.27 -2.32 -24.48
CA ILE A 143 13.71 -0.98 -24.26
C ILE A 143 12.29 -1.15 -23.72
N LYS A 144 12.07 -0.68 -22.49
CA LYS A 144 10.75 -0.71 -21.83
C LYS A 144 9.93 0.50 -22.23
N HIS A 145 8.71 0.27 -22.71
CA HIS A 145 7.72 1.29 -23.03
C HIS A 145 6.52 1.17 -22.10
N LYS A 146 6.02 2.31 -21.62
CA LYS A 146 4.73 2.37 -20.93
C LYS A 146 3.61 2.38 -21.96
N LEU A 147 2.72 1.39 -21.88
CA LEU A 147 1.52 1.33 -22.70
C LEU A 147 0.30 1.70 -21.85
N GLU A 148 -0.40 2.76 -22.24
CA GLU A 148 -1.67 3.15 -21.61
C GLU A 148 -2.85 2.65 -22.44
N THR A 149 -3.70 1.83 -21.83
CA THR A 149 -4.95 1.35 -22.45
C THR A 149 -6.14 1.98 -21.74
N HIS A 150 -6.85 2.86 -22.44
CA HIS A 150 -8.10 3.42 -21.95
C HIS A 150 -9.23 2.39 -22.11
N THR A 151 -9.85 1.98 -21.00
CA THR A 151 -10.89 0.92 -21.02
C THR A 151 -12.28 1.47 -21.32
N GLY A 152 -12.47 2.79 -21.22
CA GLY A 152 -13.76 3.46 -21.34
C GLY A 152 -14.62 3.41 -20.06
N LYS A 153 -14.16 2.74 -19.00
CA LYS A 153 -14.84 2.75 -17.69
C LYS A 153 -14.47 3.99 -16.88
N LYS A 154 -15.35 4.32 -15.93
CA LYS A 154 -15.09 5.33 -14.89
C LYS A 154 -14.77 4.62 -13.58
N VAL A 155 -13.66 5.01 -12.95
CA VAL A 155 -13.22 4.53 -11.64
C VAL A 155 -12.97 5.72 -10.73
N HIS A 156 -12.97 5.51 -9.42
CA HIS A 156 -12.59 6.58 -8.49
C HIS A 156 -11.13 6.95 -8.70
N ASP A 157 -10.85 8.25 -8.58
CA ASP A 157 -9.48 8.74 -8.57
C ASP A 157 -8.76 8.25 -7.32
N GLU A 158 -7.85 7.30 -7.49
CA GLU A 158 -7.03 6.73 -6.41
C GLU A 158 -6.20 7.81 -5.69
N ASN A 159 -5.90 8.91 -6.37
CA ASN A 159 -5.16 10.04 -5.83
C ASN A 159 -6.06 11.08 -5.13
N ALA A 160 -7.39 10.96 -5.20
CA ALA A 160 -8.29 11.86 -4.49
C ALA A 160 -7.96 11.89 -3.00
N ILE A 161 -8.13 13.06 -2.39
CA ILE A 161 -7.74 13.31 -1.00
C ILE A 161 -9.01 13.38 -0.16
N VAL A 162 -9.07 12.54 0.88
CA VAL A 162 -10.16 12.54 1.86
C VAL A 162 -9.61 12.96 3.21
N LYS A 163 -10.28 13.93 3.84
CA LYS A 163 -9.97 14.36 5.20
C LYS A 163 -10.79 13.58 6.22
N VAL A 164 -10.16 13.00 7.23
CA VAL A 164 -10.85 12.32 8.35
C VAL A 164 -10.39 12.98 9.65
N GLY A 165 -11.28 13.76 10.27
CA GLY A 165 -10.92 14.61 11.40
C GLY A 165 -9.78 15.57 11.05
N ASN A 166 -8.62 15.41 11.69
CA ASN A 166 -7.43 16.25 11.51
C ASN A 166 -6.42 15.69 10.49
N ALA A 167 -6.61 14.45 10.03
CA ALA A 167 -5.70 13.78 9.10
C ALA A 167 -6.27 13.73 7.67
N THR A 168 -5.39 13.59 6.70
CA THR A 168 -5.68 13.54 5.27
C THR A 168 -5.11 12.27 4.68
N PHE A 169 -5.83 11.68 3.73
CA PHE A 169 -5.54 10.36 3.19
C PHE A 169 -5.80 10.30 1.70
N ARG A 170 -5.02 9.49 0.98
CA ARG A 170 -5.36 9.08 -0.39
C ARG A 170 -6.58 8.17 -0.35
N TRP A 171 -7.47 8.35 -1.32
CA TRP A 171 -8.70 7.59 -1.50
C TRP A 171 -8.42 6.09 -1.52
N TYR A 172 -7.38 5.68 -2.27
CA TYR A 172 -6.98 4.28 -2.42
C TYR A 172 -6.81 3.55 -1.07
N TYR A 173 -5.96 4.09 -0.19
CA TYR A 173 -5.69 3.46 1.10
C TYR A 173 -6.89 3.55 2.05
N LEU A 174 -7.68 4.62 1.99
CA LEU A 174 -8.89 4.74 2.81
C LEU A 174 -9.97 3.75 2.34
N ASP A 175 -10.02 3.43 1.04
CA ASP A 175 -10.89 2.40 0.48
C ASP A 175 -10.49 0.99 0.95
N ILE A 176 -9.19 0.70 1.12
CA ILE A 176 -8.71 -0.53 1.77
C ILE A 176 -9.27 -0.62 3.19
N VAL A 177 -9.13 0.44 3.99
CA VAL A 177 -9.70 0.50 5.35
C VAL A 177 -11.22 0.27 5.30
N ALA A 178 -11.94 0.91 4.39
CA ALA A 178 -13.39 0.75 4.26
C ALA A 178 -13.80 -0.69 3.88
N LYS A 179 -13.07 -1.33 2.95
CA LYS A 179 -13.30 -2.74 2.58
C LYS A 179 -13.07 -3.68 3.77
N ALA A 180 -12.00 -3.47 4.52
CA ALA A 180 -11.70 -4.23 5.73
C ALA A 180 -12.77 -4.05 6.82
N LEU A 181 -13.20 -2.81 7.07
CA LEU A 181 -14.27 -2.49 8.03
C LEU A 181 -15.60 -3.17 7.63
N LYS A 182 -15.94 -3.17 6.34
CA LYS A 182 -17.10 -3.89 5.82
C LYS A 182 -16.97 -5.40 6.05
N HIS A 183 -15.79 -5.95 5.78
CA HIS A 183 -15.51 -7.38 5.93
C HIS A 183 -15.70 -7.87 7.37
N ILE A 184 -15.25 -7.09 8.35
CA ILE A 184 -15.41 -7.39 9.77
C ILE A 184 -16.78 -6.97 10.35
N GLY A 185 -17.67 -6.41 9.52
CA GLY A 185 -19.02 -6.00 9.93
C GLY A 185 -19.05 -4.78 10.85
N ALA A 186 -18.08 -3.88 10.73
CA ALA A 186 -18.04 -2.65 11.52
C ALA A 186 -19.13 -1.65 11.10
N ASP A 187 -19.80 -1.05 12.08
CA ASP A 187 -20.78 0.03 11.86
C ASP A 187 -20.30 1.34 12.50
N VAL A 188 -20.03 1.32 13.80
CA VAL A 188 -19.41 2.43 14.54
C VAL A 188 -17.95 2.06 14.81
N ILE A 189 -17.04 2.95 14.46
CA ILE A 189 -15.59 2.74 14.54
C ILE A 189 -15.02 3.78 15.50
N ASP A 190 -14.27 3.30 16.48
CA ASP A 190 -13.52 4.14 17.41
C ASP A 190 -12.26 4.67 16.73
N ILE A 191 -11.97 5.93 16.94
CA ILE A 191 -10.75 6.60 16.50
C ILE A 191 -9.95 6.95 17.76
N THR A 192 -8.85 6.23 17.96
CA THR A 192 -8.01 6.31 19.16
C THR A 192 -6.79 7.21 18.98
N ALA A 193 -6.41 7.47 17.73
CA ALA A 193 -5.38 8.43 17.33
C ALA A 193 -5.80 9.12 16.03
N ASN A 194 -5.66 10.45 15.95
CA ASN A 194 -5.96 11.24 14.76
C ASN A 194 -5.22 12.60 14.80
N ASP A 195 -3.89 12.54 14.88
CA ASP A 195 -3.05 13.73 14.81
C ASP A 195 -2.72 14.08 13.35
N HIS A 196 -2.47 15.35 13.07
CA HIS A 196 -2.24 15.83 11.71
C HIS A 196 -1.01 15.20 11.03
N PHE A 197 0.05 14.92 11.81
CA PHE A 197 1.29 14.30 11.33
C PHE A 197 1.45 12.85 11.80
N GLY A 198 0.47 12.33 12.53
CA GLY A 198 0.51 10.99 13.11
C GLY A 198 -0.20 9.94 12.28
N MET A 199 -0.09 8.69 12.72
CA MET A 199 -0.96 7.62 12.25
C MET A 199 -2.37 7.82 12.80
N THR A 200 -3.39 7.63 11.96
CA THR A 200 -4.77 7.49 12.44
C THR A 200 -5.06 6.04 12.74
N GLU A 201 -5.63 5.75 13.91
CA GLU A 201 -5.94 4.40 14.37
C GLU A 201 -7.46 4.22 14.46
N PHE A 202 -7.98 3.35 13.60
CA PHE A 202 -9.37 2.90 13.54
C PHE A 202 -9.48 1.60 14.36
N VAL A 203 -10.42 1.53 15.29
CA VAL A 203 -10.59 0.39 16.19
C VAL A 203 -12.04 -0.09 16.15
N PHE A 204 -12.21 -1.39 15.95
CA PHE A 204 -13.52 -2.05 16.04
C PHE A 204 -13.35 -3.45 16.63
N ASP A 205 -14.08 -3.75 17.71
CA ASP A 205 -14.09 -5.08 18.33
C ASP A 205 -12.67 -5.63 18.63
N GLY A 206 -11.78 -4.74 19.09
CA GLY A 206 -10.38 -5.05 19.40
C GLY A 206 -9.46 -5.27 18.19
N ILE A 207 -9.98 -5.18 16.96
CA ILE A 207 -9.20 -5.12 15.72
C ILE A 207 -8.76 -3.68 15.50
N LYS A 208 -7.49 -3.47 15.17
CA LYS A 208 -6.91 -2.13 14.96
C LYS A 208 -6.42 -2.00 13.54
N ILE A 209 -6.79 -0.93 12.87
CA ILE A 209 -6.29 -0.55 11.56
C ILE A 209 -5.58 0.79 11.71
N GLY A 210 -4.27 0.82 11.45
CA GLY A 210 -3.46 2.03 11.44
C GLY A 210 -3.26 2.52 10.02
N MET A 211 -3.35 3.83 9.81
CA MET A 211 -3.17 4.45 8.50
C MET A 211 -2.25 5.66 8.61
N ALA A 212 -1.18 5.68 7.81
CA ALA A 212 -0.25 6.81 7.74
C ALA A 212 -0.93 8.02 7.08
N ASN A 213 -0.66 9.21 7.61
CA ASN A 213 -1.15 10.46 7.04
C ASN A 213 -0.51 10.71 5.67
N TYR A 214 -1.31 11.20 4.73
CA TYR A 214 -0.83 11.82 3.50
C TYR A 214 -0.65 13.32 3.72
N HIS A 215 0.61 13.78 3.65
CA HIS A 215 0.94 15.20 3.72
C HIS A 215 0.51 15.91 2.45
N CYS A 216 -0.63 16.61 2.51
CA CYS A 216 -1.11 17.45 1.42
C CYS A 216 -0.22 18.69 1.32
N ASN A 217 0.21 19.02 0.10
CA ASN A 217 0.95 20.26 -0.11
C ASN A 217 0.04 21.48 0.11
N GLU A 218 0.64 22.63 0.44
CA GLU A 218 -0.11 23.88 0.54
C GLU A 218 -0.86 24.16 -0.78
N GLY A 219 -2.19 24.27 -0.69
CA GLY A 219 -3.07 24.55 -1.83
C GLY A 219 -3.71 23.33 -2.51
N GLU A 220 -3.33 22.10 -2.16
CA GLU A 220 -3.86 20.87 -2.78
C GLU A 220 -5.33 20.58 -2.37
N GLY A 221 -5.76 21.07 -1.22
CA GLY A 221 -7.13 20.91 -0.72
C GLY A 221 -7.48 19.45 -0.40
N PHE A 222 -8.77 19.18 -0.21
CA PHE A 222 -9.32 17.82 -0.11
C PHE A 222 -10.64 17.74 -0.86
N ASN A 223 -10.95 16.57 -1.41
CA ASN A 223 -12.16 16.33 -2.19
C ASN A 223 -13.37 16.16 -1.28
N GLU A 224 -13.21 15.37 -0.21
CA GLU A 224 -14.30 15.04 0.71
C GLU A 224 -13.82 14.93 2.15
N LYS A 225 -14.76 14.92 3.09
CA LYS A 225 -14.44 14.80 4.52
C LYS A 225 -15.35 13.87 5.31
N VAL A 226 -14.76 13.23 6.31
CA VAL A 226 -15.44 12.45 7.34
C VAL A 226 -15.31 13.19 8.67
N GLU A 227 -16.44 13.62 9.20
CA GLU A 227 -16.50 14.26 10.52
C GLU A 227 -16.42 13.20 11.62
N LEU A 228 -15.58 13.48 12.62
CA LEU A 228 -15.45 12.66 13.83
C LEU A 228 -16.30 13.24 14.95
N LYS A 229 -16.86 12.37 15.79
CA LYS A 229 -17.69 12.75 16.95
C LYS A 229 -17.03 12.28 18.23
N GLU A 230 -17.25 12.98 19.34
CA GLU A 230 -16.84 12.48 20.65
C GLU A 230 -17.63 11.21 21.00
N ASN A 231 -16.92 10.22 21.56
CA ASN A 231 -17.56 9.05 22.13
C ASN A 231 -18.20 9.44 23.47
N ASN A 232 -19.52 9.28 23.58
CA ASN A 232 -20.23 9.39 24.86
C ASN A 232 -20.00 8.17 25.74
#